data_AF-A0A1I8BAA5-F1
#
_entry.id   AF-A0A1I8BAA5-F1
#
_cell.length_a   1.000
_cell.length_b   1.000
_cell.length_c   1.000
_cell.angle_alpha   90.00
_cell.angle_beta   90.00
_cell.angle_gamma   90.00
#
_symmetry.space_group_name_H-M   'P 1'
#
loop_
_entity.id
_entity.type
_entity.pdbx_description
1 polymer ?
#
loop_
_entity_poly.entity_id
_entity_poly.type
_entity_poly.pdbx_seq_one_letter_code
_entity_poly.pdbx_strand_id
1 'polypeptide(L)'
;MFTKHRFQIKNSSKLKYSESKILFPEFINNCFNKQQLVKLKVQFTYGTNAIIYLLEKEPMIFQIGNVSNKIIYFPSVYFLWSYPTVFPILFIQHQTFGFLQKGADLMIPGIELINPFPKFEENNSVAISTISKNKEGNGYLICGPLAVGRTLFSSNELKEKLETGQKGKAVEILHIFGDFLWEFGSKRSFPQFMSECLQNNNLLKQQSSQNVDETDNLYMSLWNFMGNSEDEILINTENISSKLKDESKELLIKQNEQQNFLNNEEMNILLFNIFFSSIKYQLTPESKFPFDAGQFYANYIIKNIPIGKKLEIKKTRYKKFTTFLEEINNNEYGWVVKVKTIKSINFIENINFDHPYVKNAAKIDENIINSDLTQKTSINVYEQMFSLTEQVMPIFRSKGYHRGDLVNIQQIRSILLEYAKEKVK
;
A
#
# COMPACT_ATOMS: atom_id res chain seq x y z
N MET A 1 15.97 7.62 9.21
CA MET A 1 17.23 7.67 8.43
C MET A 1 17.05 8.40 7.09
N PHE A 2 16.20 7.88 6.20
CA PHE A 2 15.96 8.43 4.85
C PHE A 2 15.25 9.80 4.85
N THR A 3 14.71 10.25 5.97
CA THR A 3 14.16 11.60 6.13
C THR A 3 15.24 12.66 6.25
N LYS A 4 16.36 12.34 6.94
CA LYS A 4 17.40 13.31 7.30
C LYS A 4 18.48 13.44 6.24
N HIS A 5 18.70 12.39 5.46
CA HIS A 5 19.89 12.24 4.64
C HIS A 5 19.56 11.72 3.26
N ARG A 6 20.02 12.45 2.24
CA ARG A 6 20.01 11.96 0.86
C ARG A 6 21.02 10.83 0.69
N PHE A 7 20.74 9.94 -0.24
CA PHE A 7 21.64 8.85 -0.61
C PHE A 7 21.99 8.91 -2.09
N GLN A 8 23.16 8.37 -2.42
CA GLN A 8 23.63 8.21 -3.79
C GLN A 8 23.80 6.72 -4.09
N ILE A 9 23.45 6.32 -5.31
CA ILE A 9 23.61 4.94 -5.76
C ILE A 9 25.06 4.72 -6.15
N LYS A 10 25.71 3.73 -5.51
CA LYS A 10 27.10 3.34 -5.79
C LYS A 10 27.18 2.18 -6.76
N ASN A 11 26.26 1.23 -6.65
CA ASN A 11 26.21 0.08 -7.54
C ASN A 11 24.77 -0.43 -7.69
N SER A 12 24.46 -0.99 -8.85
CA SER A 12 23.21 -1.64 -9.17
C SER A 12 23.49 -2.99 -9.83
N SER A 13 22.93 -4.05 -9.27
CA SER A 13 23.10 -5.41 -9.78
C SER A 13 21.76 -6.15 -9.76
N LYS A 14 21.44 -6.87 -10.83
CA LYS A 14 20.30 -7.78 -10.84
C LYS A 14 20.59 -8.95 -9.90
N LEU A 15 19.65 -9.25 -9.02
CA LEU A 15 19.74 -10.39 -8.11
C LEU A 15 19.13 -11.62 -8.79
N LYS A 16 19.85 -12.74 -8.81
CA LYS A 16 19.30 -13.99 -9.33
C LYS A 16 18.28 -14.55 -8.34
N TYR A 17 17.30 -15.29 -8.84
CA TYR A 17 16.28 -15.92 -7.99
C TYR A 17 16.87 -16.93 -6.98
N SER A 18 17.92 -17.66 -7.38
CA SER A 18 18.64 -18.56 -6.45
C SER A 18 19.32 -17.79 -5.33
N GLU A 19 19.85 -16.60 -5.62
CA GLU A 19 20.50 -15.74 -4.62
C GLU A 19 19.46 -15.12 -3.68
N SER A 20 18.30 -14.69 -4.19
CA SER A 20 17.23 -14.14 -3.34
C SER A 20 16.70 -15.19 -2.35
N LYS A 21 16.53 -16.43 -2.80
CA LYS A 21 16.11 -17.56 -1.95
C LYS A 21 17.01 -17.79 -0.75
N ILE A 22 18.32 -17.65 -0.94
CA ILE A 22 19.32 -17.83 0.12
C ILE A 22 19.39 -16.60 1.03
N LEU A 23 19.19 -15.42 0.45
CA LEU A 23 19.40 -14.14 1.11
C LEU A 23 18.27 -13.79 2.07
N PHE A 24 17.01 -13.98 1.66
CA PHE A 24 15.84 -13.60 2.46
C PHE A 24 15.25 -14.79 3.22
N PRO A 25 14.60 -14.55 4.37
CA PRO A 25 13.73 -15.53 5.00
C PRO A 25 12.62 -16.02 4.05
N GLU A 26 12.10 -17.22 4.29
CA GLU A 26 11.05 -17.83 3.45
C GLU A 26 9.80 -16.95 3.32
N PHE A 27 9.34 -16.34 4.41
CA PHE A 27 8.16 -15.47 4.41
C PHE A 27 8.31 -14.27 3.46
N ILE A 28 9.52 -13.71 3.35
CA ILE A 28 9.84 -12.62 2.42
C ILE A 28 9.93 -13.14 0.98
N ASN A 29 10.57 -14.28 0.77
CA ASN A 29 10.71 -14.88 -0.55
C ASN A 29 9.36 -15.25 -1.17
N ASN A 30 8.40 -15.67 -0.35
CA ASN A 30 7.04 -15.99 -0.79
C ASN A 30 6.33 -14.75 -1.35
N CYS A 31 6.60 -13.56 -0.82
CA CYS A 31 6.00 -12.32 -1.32
C CYS A 31 6.41 -12.03 -2.78
N PHE A 32 7.65 -12.33 -3.16
CA PHE A 32 8.19 -11.94 -4.46
C PHE A 32 7.86 -12.88 -5.63
N ASN A 33 7.19 -14.02 -5.42
CA ASN A 33 6.64 -14.88 -6.49
C ASN A 33 7.59 -15.18 -7.68
N LYS A 34 8.89 -15.38 -7.41
CA LYS A 34 9.96 -15.60 -8.42
C LYS A 34 10.25 -14.42 -9.35
N GLN A 35 9.78 -13.23 -9.02
CA GLN A 35 10.10 -12.01 -9.77
C GLN A 35 11.57 -11.63 -9.58
N GLN A 36 12.12 -10.94 -10.59
CA GLN A 36 13.50 -10.52 -10.58
C GLN A 36 13.67 -9.24 -9.74
N LEU A 37 14.53 -9.33 -8.72
CA LEU A 37 14.88 -8.20 -7.87
C LEU A 37 16.14 -7.49 -8.37
N VAL A 38 16.24 -6.19 -8.12
CA VAL A 38 17.46 -5.40 -8.34
C VAL A 38 18.03 -4.99 -6.99
N LYS A 39 19.29 -5.34 -6.75
CA LYS A 39 20.04 -4.95 -5.56
C LYS A 39 20.79 -3.65 -5.84
N LEU A 40 20.45 -2.60 -5.10
CA LEU A 40 21.15 -1.32 -5.09
C LEU A 40 22.03 -1.23 -3.85
N LYS A 41 23.31 -0.90 -4.04
CA LYS A 41 24.17 -0.44 -2.96
C LYS A 41 24.14 1.09 -2.94
N VAL A 42 23.71 1.67 -1.83
CA VAL A 42 23.60 3.11 -1.66
C VAL A 42 24.50 3.59 -0.53
N GLN A 43 25.00 4.81 -0.67
CA GLN A 43 25.79 5.50 0.34
C GLN A 43 25.08 6.81 0.71
N PHE A 44 24.93 7.06 2.00
CA PHE A 44 24.39 8.31 2.52
C PHE A 44 25.48 9.38 2.63
N THR A 45 25.06 10.64 2.77
CA THR A 45 25.96 11.80 2.89
C THR A 45 27.03 11.64 3.99
N TYR A 46 26.72 10.91 5.07
CA TYR A 46 27.62 10.68 6.20
C TYR A 46 28.46 9.40 6.07
N GLY A 47 28.52 8.81 4.87
CA GLY A 47 29.37 7.65 4.57
C GLY A 47 28.79 6.29 4.96
N THR A 48 27.64 6.24 5.65
CA THR A 48 26.94 4.98 5.94
C THR A 48 26.44 4.34 4.64
N ASN A 49 26.55 3.02 4.56
CA ASN A 49 26.10 2.25 3.40
C ASN A 49 24.81 1.50 3.75
N ALA A 50 23.89 1.44 2.80
CA ALA A 50 22.73 0.57 2.86
C ALA A 50 22.57 -0.19 1.55
N ILE A 51 21.78 -1.26 1.63
CA ILE A 51 21.40 -2.05 0.47
C ILE A 51 19.89 -1.95 0.34
N ILE A 52 19.41 -1.62 -0.85
CA ILE A 52 17.98 -1.53 -1.16
C ILE A 52 17.68 -2.55 -2.25
N TYR A 53 16.63 -3.34 -2.05
CA TYR A 53 16.13 -4.32 -2.99
C TYR A 53 14.87 -3.76 -3.66
N LEU A 54 14.92 -3.66 -4.98
CA LEU A 54 13.84 -3.14 -5.80
C LEU A 54 13.10 -4.29 -6.50
N LEU A 55 11.78 -4.14 -6.58
CA LEU A 55 10.91 -4.90 -7.47
C LEU A 55 10.24 -3.91 -8.42
N GLU A 56 10.37 -4.11 -9.73
CA GLU A 56 9.73 -3.24 -10.75
C GLU A 56 9.97 -1.72 -10.55
N LYS A 57 11.17 -1.36 -10.05
CA LYS A 57 11.63 0.02 -9.69
C LYS A 57 11.10 0.58 -8.37
N GLU A 58 10.29 -0.16 -7.64
CA GLU A 58 9.85 0.23 -6.29
C GLU A 58 10.76 -0.39 -5.22
N PRO A 59 11.20 0.39 -4.22
CA PRO A 59 11.95 -0.15 -3.11
C PRO A 59 11.04 -1.03 -2.28
N MET A 60 11.40 -2.30 -2.12
CA MET A 60 10.62 -3.26 -1.34
C MET A 60 11.23 -3.44 0.05
N ILE A 61 12.51 -3.77 0.11
CA ILE A 61 13.21 -4.07 1.37
C ILE A 61 14.54 -3.35 1.36
N PHE A 62 14.99 -2.91 2.52
CA PHE A 62 16.32 -2.37 2.69
C PHE A 62 17.02 -2.98 3.91
N GLN A 63 18.34 -2.95 3.87
CA GLN A 63 19.23 -3.40 4.93
C GLN A 63 20.17 -2.25 5.27
N ILE A 64 20.33 -1.97 6.56
CA ILE A 64 21.23 -0.92 7.07
C ILE A 64 22.23 -1.57 8.02
N GLY A 65 23.51 -1.52 7.63
CA GLY A 65 24.61 -2.05 8.44
C GLY A 65 24.52 -3.55 8.75
N ASN A 66 25.54 -4.04 9.44
CA ASN A 66 25.53 -5.33 10.12
C ASN A 66 25.64 -5.00 11.60
N VAL A 67 24.53 -5.09 12.34
CA VAL A 67 24.59 -4.95 13.79
C VAL A 67 24.62 -6.36 14.36
N SER A 68 25.68 -6.69 15.09
CA SER A 68 25.83 -7.97 15.80
C SER A 68 25.86 -9.23 14.92
N ASN A 69 26.49 -9.17 13.72
CA ASN A 69 26.56 -10.28 12.74
C ASN A 69 25.20 -10.84 12.27
N LYS A 70 24.07 -10.25 12.67
CA LYS A 70 22.74 -10.62 12.23
C LYS A 70 22.30 -9.66 11.12
N ILE A 71 21.89 -10.22 9.99
CA ILE A 71 21.32 -9.44 8.89
C ILE A 71 19.85 -9.16 9.23
N ILE A 72 19.50 -7.88 9.32
CA ILE A 72 18.14 -7.43 9.60
C ILE A 72 17.59 -6.74 8.36
N TYR A 73 16.41 -7.19 7.93
CA TYR A 73 15.70 -6.64 6.78
C TYR A 73 14.58 -5.74 7.27
N PHE A 74 14.53 -4.54 6.70
CA PHE A 74 13.46 -3.58 6.98
C PHE A 74 12.57 -3.47 5.74
N PRO A 75 11.25 -3.61 5.88
CA PRO A 75 10.34 -3.38 4.78
C PRO A 75 10.29 -1.87 4.46
N SER A 76 10.05 -1.55 3.21
CA SER A 76 9.62 -0.21 2.81
C SER A 76 8.13 -0.03 3.09
N VAL A 77 7.64 1.22 3.02
CA VAL A 77 6.19 1.46 3.05
C VAL A 77 5.48 0.82 1.85
N TYR A 78 6.11 0.76 0.67
CA TYR A 78 5.55 0.10 -0.51
C TYR A 78 5.35 -1.41 -0.31
N PHE A 79 6.33 -2.07 0.30
CA PHE A 79 6.22 -3.48 0.65
C PHE A 79 5.08 -3.72 1.62
N LEU A 80 4.97 -2.89 2.67
CA LEU A 80 3.90 -3.01 3.65
C LEU A 80 2.51 -2.75 3.07
N TRP A 81 2.37 -1.89 2.07
CA TRP A 81 1.09 -1.69 1.39
C TRP A 81 0.69 -2.87 0.51
N SER A 82 1.67 -3.63 0.04
CA SER A 82 1.44 -4.85 -0.73
C SER A 82 1.19 -6.05 0.18
N TYR A 83 1.87 -6.09 1.34
CA TYR A 83 1.88 -7.20 2.30
C TYR A 83 1.81 -6.68 3.75
N PRO A 84 0.64 -6.21 4.21
CA PRO A 84 0.51 -5.54 5.51
C PRO A 84 0.69 -6.47 6.71
N THR A 85 0.43 -7.77 6.56
CA THR A 85 0.46 -8.75 7.65
C THR A 85 1.84 -9.34 7.94
N VAL A 86 2.83 -9.07 7.09
CA VAL A 86 4.15 -9.74 7.15
C VAL A 86 5.01 -9.24 8.30
N PHE A 87 4.80 -7.99 8.74
CA PHE A 87 5.57 -7.37 9.81
C PHE A 87 4.66 -6.88 10.95
N PRO A 88 5.14 -6.93 12.20
CA PRO A 88 4.40 -6.42 13.35
C PRO A 88 4.12 -4.92 13.20
N ILE A 89 2.89 -4.50 13.52
CA ILE A 89 2.43 -3.11 13.40
C ILE A 89 2.20 -2.53 14.79
N LEU A 90 2.85 -1.41 15.07
CA LEU A 90 2.56 -0.56 16.24
C LEU A 90 1.63 0.59 15.84
N PHE A 91 0.73 0.94 16.75
CA PHE A 91 -0.22 2.03 16.55
C PHE A 91 0.21 3.27 17.32
N ILE A 92 0.05 4.44 16.71
CA ILE A 92 0.33 5.75 17.32
C ILE A 92 -0.84 6.69 17.10
N GLN A 93 -0.98 7.71 17.95
CA GLN A 93 -1.93 8.79 17.67
C GLN A 93 -1.55 9.54 16.40
N HIS A 94 -2.55 9.96 15.62
CA HIS A 94 -2.34 10.72 14.39
C HIS A 94 -1.50 12.01 14.61
N GLN A 95 -1.65 12.68 15.74
CA GLN A 95 -0.88 13.89 16.08
C GLN A 95 0.63 13.61 16.22
N THR A 96 1.00 12.40 16.66
CA THR A 96 2.39 11.97 16.84
C THR A 96 3.11 11.84 15.49
N PHE A 97 2.38 11.56 14.41
CA PHE A 97 2.95 11.35 13.08
C PHE A 97 3.70 12.57 12.54
N GLY A 98 3.21 13.78 12.80
CA GLY A 98 3.85 15.02 12.36
C GLY A 98 5.27 15.21 12.92
N PHE A 99 5.57 14.64 14.10
CA PHE A 99 6.92 14.62 14.66
C PHE A 99 7.81 13.61 13.95
N LEU A 100 7.27 12.45 13.60
CA LEU A 100 8.01 11.43 12.84
C LEU A 100 8.38 11.93 11.45
N GLN A 101 7.49 12.67 10.79
CA GLN A 101 7.78 13.30 9.48
C GLN A 101 8.96 14.29 9.53
N LYS A 102 9.21 14.90 10.68
CA LYS A 102 10.38 15.77 10.92
C LYS A 102 11.66 14.97 11.22
N GLY A 103 11.59 13.64 11.19
CA GLY A 103 12.71 12.74 11.47
C GLY A 103 12.93 12.47 12.96
N ALA A 104 11.94 12.70 13.82
CA ALA A 104 12.01 12.26 15.21
C ALA A 104 11.86 10.73 15.32
N ASP A 105 12.40 10.17 16.40
CA ASP A 105 12.17 8.77 16.75
C ASP A 105 10.87 8.62 17.56
N LEU A 106 10.31 7.42 17.58
CA LEU A 106 9.09 7.14 18.33
C LEU A 106 9.42 6.92 19.81
N MET A 107 8.84 7.76 20.65
CA MET A 107 8.95 7.64 22.11
C MET A 107 7.86 6.70 22.65
N ILE A 108 8.14 6.04 23.77
CA ILE A 108 7.21 5.13 24.47
C ILE A 108 5.81 5.75 24.63
N PRO A 109 5.65 7.00 25.13
CA PRO A 109 4.32 7.59 25.34
C PRO A 109 3.53 7.86 24.05
N GLY A 110 4.16 7.79 22.88
CA GLY A 110 3.50 8.00 21.60
C GLY A 110 2.83 6.74 21.04
N ILE A 111 3.05 5.57 21.66
CA ILE A 111 2.51 4.28 21.24
C ILE A 111 1.19 4.05 21.97
N GLU A 112 0.17 3.67 21.19
CA GLU A 112 -1.12 3.22 21.70
C GLU A 112 -1.04 1.73 22.05
N LEU A 113 -1.39 1.41 23.29
CA LEU A 113 -1.44 0.02 23.77
C LEU A 113 -2.75 -0.62 23.30
N ILE A 114 -2.69 -1.30 22.15
CA ILE A 114 -3.80 -2.08 21.60
C ILE A 114 -3.50 -3.57 21.82
N ASN A 115 -4.45 -4.29 22.42
CA ASN A 115 -4.29 -5.70 22.77
C ASN A 115 -4.99 -6.62 21.77
N PRO A 116 -4.43 -7.82 21.52
CA PRO A 116 -3.10 -8.25 21.89
C PRO A 116 -2.00 -7.45 21.19
N PHE A 117 -0.99 -7.17 22.00
CA PHE A 117 0.18 -6.43 21.60
C PHE A 117 1.03 -7.30 20.64
N PRO A 118 1.51 -6.74 19.51
CA PRO A 118 2.29 -7.49 18.53
C PRO A 118 3.56 -8.08 19.15
N LYS A 119 3.91 -9.30 18.74
CA LYS A 119 5.11 -10.02 19.18
C LYS A 119 6.31 -9.71 18.29
N PHE A 120 7.42 -9.30 18.88
CA PHE A 120 8.70 -9.01 18.26
C PHE A 120 9.82 -8.97 19.31
N GLU A 121 11.04 -9.11 18.82
CA GLU A 121 12.26 -9.03 19.62
C GLU A 121 12.88 -7.63 19.58
N GLU A 122 13.82 -7.38 20.49
CA GLU A 122 14.67 -6.20 20.44
C GLU A 122 15.45 -6.15 19.10
N ASN A 123 15.67 -4.95 18.58
CA ASN A 123 16.43 -4.69 17.36
C ASN A 123 15.80 -5.23 16.06
N ASN A 124 14.54 -5.66 16.09
CA ASN A 124 13.80 -6.09 14.92
C ASN A 124 13.06 -4.93 14.23
N SER A 125 12.60 -5.20 13.00
CA SER A 125 11.81 -4.26 12.21
C SER A 125 10.33 -4.26 12.65
N VAL A 126 9.77 -3.07 12.84
CA VAL A 126 8.33 -2.85 13.09
C VAL A 126 7.77 -1.82 12.13
N ALA A 127 6.52 -2.01 11.74
CA ALA A 127 5.71 -1.07 10.98
C ALA A 127 4.92 -0.16 11.93
N ILE A 128 4.59 1.05 11.48
CA ILE A 128 3.88 2.04 12.28
C ILE A 128 2.67 2.55 11.51
N SER A 129 1.50 2.47 12.13
CA SER A 129 0.23 2.99 11.62
C SER A 129 -0.34 4.01 12.59
N THR A 130 -1.07 4.99 12.08
CA THR A 130 -1.73 6.00 12.91
C THR A 130 -3.17 5.63 13.17
N ILE A 131 -3.65 5.93 14.37
CA ILE A 131 -5.06 5.84 14.76
C ILE A 131 -5.59 7.24 15.12
N SER A 132 -6.83 7.52 14.73
CA SER A 132 -7.57 8.71 15.13
C SER A 132 -9.02 8.39 15.41
N LYS A 133 -9.65 9.14 16.31
CA LYS A 133 -11.07 8.99 16.62
C LYS A 133 -11.91 9.72 15.56
N ASN A 134 -12.99 9.08 15.10
CA ASN A 134 -13.97 9.73 14.22
C ASN A 134 -14.63 10.90 14.94
N LYS A 135 -14.76 12.05 14.26
CA LYS A 135 -15.45 13.25 14.79
C LYS A 135 -16.93 13.00 15.07
N GLU A 136 -17.50 11.97 14.46
CA GLU A 136 -18.91 11.56 14.60
C GLU A 136 -19.14 10.53 15.72
N GLY A 137 -18.12 10.24 16.54
CA GLY A 137 -18.25 9.50 17.80
C GLY A 137 -18.27 7.98 17.71
N ASN A 138 -18.46 7.40 16.52
CA ASN A 138 -18.64 5.96 16.35
C ASN A 138 -17.54 5.32 15.47
N GLY A 139 -16.28 5.44 15.86
CA GLY A 139 -15.22 4.58 15.33
C GLY A 139 -13.81 5.15 15.32
N TYR A 140 -12.86 4.32 14.92
CA TYR A 140 -11.45 4.66 14.77
C TYR A 140 -11.04 4.62 13.31
N LEU A 141 -10.41 5.70 12.84
CA LEU A 141 -9.75 5.74 11.54
C LEU A 141 -8.31 5.33 11.69
N ILE A 142 -7.92 4.33 10.92
CA ILE A 142 -6.56 3.80 10.92
C ILE A 142 -5.95 4.10 9.56
N CYS A 143 -4.77 4.70 9.57
CA CYS A 143 -4.05 5.05 8.35
C CYS A 143 -2.65 4.45 8.42
N GLY A 144 -2.27 3.70 7.39
CA GLY A 144 -0.92 3.16 7.26
C GLY A 144 -0.88 1.74 6.71
N PRO A 145 0.29 1.09 6.76
CA PRO A 145 1.52 1.55 7.43
C PRO A 145 2.18 2.79 6.82
N LEU A 146 2.62 3.73 7.66
CA LEU A 146 3.19 5.03 7.24
C LEU A 146 4.69 5.17 7.53
N ALA A 147 5.21 4.42 8.50
CA ALA A 147 6.63 4.44 8.84
C ALA A 147 7.13 3.05 9.22
N VAL A 148 8.45 2.89 9.15
CA VAL A 148 9.17 1.66 9.51
C VAL A 148 10.36 2.03 10.37
N GLY A 149 10.54 1.28 11.45
CA GLY A 149 11.61 1.51 12.39
C GLY A 149 12.19 0.24 12.99
N ARG A 150 13.21 0.43 13.81
CA ARG A 150 13.88 -0.61 14.57
C ARG A 150 13.51 -0.49 16.05
N THR A 151 13.10 -1.59 16.65
CA THR A 151 12.76 -1.65 18.08
C THR A 151 14.00 -1.55 18.95
N LEU A 152 13.87 -0.90 20.10
CA LEU A 152 14.91 -0.82 21.14
C LEU A 152 14.63 -1.72 22.35
N PHE A 153 13.45 -2.33 22.40
CA PHE A 153 13.00 -3.24 23.46
C PHE A 153 12.26 -4.41 22.82
N SER A 154 12.16 -5.54 23.53
CA SER A 154 11.27 -6.63 23.14
C SER A 154 9.80 -6.25 23.35
N SER A 155 8.87 -7.02 22.77
CA SER A 155 7.42 -6.76 22.96
C SER A 155 6.99 -6.76 24.42
N ASN A 156 7.52 -7.70 25.21
CA ASN A 156 7.13 -7.84 26.61
C ASN A 156 7.63 -6.65 27.43
N GLU A 157 8.90 -6.27 27.24
CA GLU A 157 9.50 -5.10 27.90
C GLU A 157 8.82 -3.80 27.49
N LEU A 158 8.53 -3.63 26.19
CA LEU A 158 7.86 -2.43 25.71
C LEU A 158 6.43 -2.34 26.25
N LYS A 159 5.71 -3.46 26.32
CA LYS A 159 4.37 -3.52 26.92
C LYS A 159 4.41 -3.13 28.40
N GLU A 160 5.32 -3.71 29.19
CA GLU A 160 5.50 -3.36 30.61
C GLU A 160 5.83 -1.87 30.78
N LYS A 161 6.68 -1.32 29.92
CA LYS A 161 7.04 0.11 29.93
C LYS A 161 5.87 1.03 29.60
N LEU A 162 4.98 0.60 28.70
CA LEU A 162 3.75 1.33 28.36
C LEU A 162 2.77 1.32 29.53
N GLU A 163 2.57 0.16 30.17
CA GLU A 163 1.68 0.01 31.32
C GLU A 163 2.18 0.78 32.55
N THR A 164 3.50 0.80 32.78
CA THR A 164 4.12 1.56 33.87
C THR A 164 4.31 3.06 33.56
N GLY A 165 3.99 3.50 32.34
CA GLY A 165 4.10 4.91 31.94
C GLY A 165 5.53 5.44 31.84
N GLN A 166 6.51 4.58 31.56
CA GLN A 166 7.91 4.99 31.42
C GLN A 166 8.12 5.90 30.19
N LYS A 167 9.12 6.78 30.29
CA LYS A 167 9.55 7.65 29.19
C LYS A 167 10.85 7.14 28.59
N GLY A 168 11.00 7.31 27.29
CA GLY A 168 12.19 6.89 26.56
C GLY A 168 11.90 6.70 25.08
N LYS A 169 12.95 6.45 24.31
CA LYS A 169 12.83 6.09 22.90
C LYS A 169 12.44 4.62 22.79
N ALA A 170 11.39 4.31 22.05
CA ALA A 170 10.91 2.94 21.84
C ALA A 170 11.38 2.37 20.49
N VAL A 171 11.28 3.18 19.43
CA VAL A 171 11.59 2.75 18.06
C VAL A 171 12.40 3.83 17.36
N GLU A 172 13.54 3.44 16.79
CA GLU A 172 14.33 4.29 15.90
C GLU A 172 13.70 4.31 14.50
N ILE A 173 13.33 5.49 14.00
CA ILE A 173 12.64 5.62 12.72
C ILE A 173 13.63 5.63 11.56
N LEU A 174 13.52 4.62 10.70
CA LEU A 174 14.42 4.43 9.58
C LEU A 174 13.85 5.00 8.29
N HIS A 175 12.58 4.71 8.01
CA HIS A 175 11.89 5.08 6.79
C HIS A 175 10.45 5.56 7.09
N ILE A 176 9.99 6.57 6.36
CA ILE A 176 8.65 7.16 6.51
C ILE A 176 8.08 7.57 5.15
N PHE A 177 6.76 7.55 5.03
CA PHE A 177 6.04 8.12 3.90
C PHE A 177 6.46 9.58 3.66
N GLY A 178 6.84 9.90 2.42
CA GLY A 178 7.31 11.24 2.03
C GLY A 178 8.81 11.46 2.17
N ASP A 179 9.61 10.47 2.59
CA ASP A 179 11.07 10.62 2.67
C ASP A 179 11.79 10.33 1.34
N PHE A 180 13.13 10.46 1.32
CA PHE A 180 13.92 10.25 0.11
C PHE A 180 13.86 8.82 -0.45
N LEU A 181 13.56 7.80 0.36
CA LEU A 181 13.37 6.43 -0.14
C LEU A 181 11.99 6.27 -0.77
N TRP A 182 10.96 6.87 -0.17
CA TRP A 182 9.63 6.92 -0.76
C TRP A 182 9.65 7.70 -2.08
N GLU A 183 10.29 8.87 -2.11
CA GLU A 183 10.45 9.70 -3.31
C GLU A 183 11.20 9.00 -4.44
N PHE A 184 12.11 8.07 -4.10
CA PHE A 184 12.85 7.27 -5.05
C PHE A 184 11.98 6.22 -5.76
N GLY A 185 10.92 5.74 -5.11
CA GLY A 185 9.97 4.79 -5.68
C GLY A 185 8.98 5.44 -6.65
N SER A 186 7.80 4.81 -6.78
CA SER A 186 6.72 5.29 -7.66
C SER A 186 6.01 6.54 -7.18
N LYS A 187 6.31 7.01 -5.95
CA LYS A 187 5.60 8.10 -5.25
C LYS A 187 4.11 7.83 -5.09
N ARG A 188 3.72 6.56 -5.08
CA ARG A 188 2.32 6.17 -4.84
C ARG A 188 1.89 6.71 -3.48
N SER A 189 0.69 7.31 -3.45
CA SER A 189 0.04 7.62 -2.19
C SER A 189 -0.20 6.34 -1.41
N PHE A 190 -0.06 6.39 -0.09
CA PHE A 190 -0.46 5.25 0.73
C PHE A 190 -1.93 4.92 0.42
N PRO A 191 -2.32 3.63 0.35
CA PRO A 191 -3.71 3.27 0.22
C PRO A 191 -4.46 3.98 1.35
N GLN A 192 -5.41 4.87 1.02
CA GLN A 192 -6.38 5.32 2.00
C GLN A 192 -7.18 4.07 2.39
N PHE A 193 -6.69 3.33 3.37
CA PHE A 193 -7.53 2.44 4.17
C PHE A 193 -8.46 3.35 4.99
N MET A 194 -9.39 4.03 4.31
CA MET A 194 -10.64 4.43 4.93
C MET A 194 -11.43 3.14 5.09
N SER A 195 -11.20 2.46 6.20
CA SER A 195 -12.23 1.61 6.73
C SER A 195 -12.93 2.44 7.80
N GLU A 196 -14.18 2.80 7.53
CA GLU A 196 -15.16 3.00 8.59
C GLU A 196 -15.31 1.67 9.33
N CYS A 197 -14.31 1.33 10.15
CA CYS A 197 -14.45 0.29 11.16
C CYS A 197 -15.38 0.86 12.24
N LEU A 198 -16.70 0.82 11.98
CA LEU A 198 -17.82 0.75 12.93
C LEU A 198 -19.13 1.29 12.30
N GLN A 199 -19.62 0.66 11.24
CA GLN A 199 -21.06 0.65 10.97
C GLN A 199 -21.61 -0.74 11.29
N ASN A 200 -21.77 -1.07 12.57
CA ASN A 200 -22.65 -2.17 13.00
C ASN A 200 -23.05 -2.00 14.48
N ASN A 201 -23.74 -0.90 14.79
CA ASN A 201 -24.47 -0.73 16.05
C ASN A 201 -25.85 -1.43 16.03
N ASN A 202 -25.94 -2.66 15.52
CA ASN A 202 -27.19 -3.43 15.52
C ASN A 202 -27.10 -4.81 16.20
N LEU A 203 -26.18 -4.98 17.15
CA LEU A 203 -26.18 -6.14 18.09
C LEU A 203 -26.07 -5.72 19.57
N LEU A 204 -26.34 -4.47 19.92
CA LEU A 204 -26.34 -3.95 21.29
C LEU A 204 -27.75 -3.70 21.85
N LYS A 205 -28.70 -4.59 21.58
CA LYS A 205 -29.92 -4.69 22.40
C LYS A 205 -30.20 -6.14 22.72
N GLN A 206 -30.12 -6.42 24.03
CA GLN A 206 -30.18 -7.72 24.71
C GLN A 206 -28.81 -8.44 24.63
N GLN A 207 -28.01 -8.55 25.69
CA GLN A 207 -28.34 -8.69 27.10
C GLN A 207 -27.28 -8.00 27.97
N SER A 208 -27.77 -7.34 29.01
CA SER A 208 -27.02 -6.84 30.15
C SER A 208 -26.20 -7.93 30.82
N SER A 209 -24.89 -7.72 31.00
CA SER A 209 -24.08 -7.90 32.23
C SER A 209 -22.61 -8.19 31.90
N GLN A 210 -21.71 -7.48 32.58
CA GLN A 210 -20.24 -7.67 32.69
C GLN A 210 -19.36 -6.82 31.77
N ASN A 211 -18.46 -6.08 32.43
CA ASN A 211 -17.48 -5.15 31.86
C ASN A 211 -16.52 -5.89 30.92
N VAL A 212 -16.54 -5.53 29.63
CA VAL A 212 -15.52 -5.89 28.65
C VAL A 212 -15.07 -4.58 28.01
N ASP A 213 -13.78 -4.27 28.12
CA ASP A 213 -13.20 -2.98 27.76
C ASP A 213 -13.34 -2.68 26.25
N GLU A 214 -13.67 -1.43 25.91
CA GLU A 214 -13.85 -0.95 24.52
C GLU A 214 -12.65 -1.22 23.59
N THR A 215 -11.47 -1.51 24.15
CA THR A 215 -10.22 -1.85 23.46
C THR A 215 -10.22 -3.23 22.82
N ASP A 216 -10.92 -4.20 23.40
CA ASP A 216 -10.90 -5.60 22.93
C ASP A 216 -11.74 -5.78 21.65
N ASN A 217 -12.81 -5.00 21.50
CA ASN A 217 -13.64 -4.96 20.29
C ASN A 217 -12.93 -4.30 19.09
N LEU A 218 -12.10 -3.28 19.36
CA LEU A 218 -11.30 -2.61 18.32
C LEU A 218 -10.29 -3.59 17.69
N TYR A 219 -9.69 -4.43 18.52
CA TYR A 219 -8.76 -5.44 18.05
C TYR A 219 -9.43 -6.55 17.24
N MET A 220 -10.56 -7.10 17.69
CA MET A 220 -11.26 -8.14 16.94
C MET A 220 -11.69 -7.65 15.55
N SER A 221 -12.09 -6.37 15.44
CA SER A 221 -12.40 -5.75 14.16
C SER A 221 -11.15 -5.52 13.30
N LEU A 222 -10.02 -5.12 13.90
CA LEU A 222 -8.73 -4.97 13.22
C LEU A 222 -8.12 -6.27 12.73
N TRP A 223 -8.21 -7.33 13.54
CA TRP A 223 -7.68 -8.66 13.28
C TRP A 223 -8.47 -9.36 12.16
N ASN A 224 -9.79 -9.24 12.19
CA ASN A 224 -10.65 -9.72 11.10
C ASN A 224 -10.47 -8.89 9.82
N PHE A 225 -10.27 -7.58 9.93
CA PHE A 225 -9.98 -6.70 8.80
C PHE A 225 -8.61 -6.99 8.15
N MET A 226 -7.64 -7.43 8.94
CA MET A 226 -6.31 -7.86 8.46
C MET A 226 -6.29 -9.31 7.92
N GLY A 227 -7.43 -10.03 7.96
CA GLY A 227 -7.63 -11.30 7.25
C GLY A 227 -7.18 -12.57 7.99
N ASN A 228 -7.23 -12.59 9.33
CA ASN A 228 -6.85 -13.78 10.10
C ASN A 228 -8.08 -14.53 10.68
N SER A 229 -8.16 -15.84 10.47
CA SER A 229 -9.06 -16.78 11.19
C SER A 229 -8.36 -17.37 12.43
N GLU A 230 -9.13 -17.78 13.45
CA GLU A 230 -8.72 -18.10 14.84
C GLU A 230 -7.70 -19.25 15.06
N ASP A 231 -7.15 -19.87 14.02
CA ASP A 231 -6.27 -21.03 14.16
C ASP A 231 -4.78 -20.67 14.13
N GLU A 232 -4.29 -19.87 15.07
CA GLU A 232 -2.84 -19.82 15.35
C GLU A 232 -2.52 -19.30 16.76
N ILE A 233 -2.85 -20.09 17.76
CA ILE A 233 -2.21 -20.03 19.09
C ILE A 233 -1.83 -21.44 19.52
N LEU A 234 -0.55 -21.78 19.39
CA LEU A 234 0.26 -22.50 20.40
C LEU A 234 1.59 -22.97 19.77
N ILE A 235 2.67 -22.25 20.04
CA ILE A 235 4.00 -22.84 20.09
C ILE A 235 4.58 -22.47 21.45
N ASN A 236 4.38 -23.38 22.42
CA ASN A 236 5.20 -23.42 23.62
C ASN A 236 6.46 -24.22 23.30
N THR A 237 7.61 -23.58 23.47
CA THR A 237 8.91 -24.22 23.59
C THR A 237 8.98 -24.93 24.95
N GLU A 238 9.14 -26.25 24.96
CA GLU A 238 10.31 -26.94 25.53
C GLU A 238 10.12 -28.48 25.57
N ASN A 239 11.19 -29.18 25.18
CA ASN A 239 11.58 -30.54 25.56
C ASN A 239 10.78 -31.74 25.02
N ILE A 240 11.31 -32.39 23.96
CA ILE A 240 12.01 -33.70 24.02
C ILE A 240 12.18 -34.26 22.61
N SER A 241 13.40 -34.74 22.38
CA SER A 241 13.94 -35.42 21.22
C SER A 241 13.11 -36.60 20.67
N SER A 242 13.36 -36.88 19.38
CA SER A 242 13.22 -38.17 18.69
C SER A 242 11.80 -38.71 18.43
N LYS A 243 11.18 -38.24 17.34
CA LYS A 243 10.34 -39.03 16.42
C LYS A 243 9.95 -38.15 15.22
N LEU A 244 10.91 -37.90 14.34
CA LEU A 244 10.68 -37.22 13.05
C LEU A 244 10.81 -38.27 11.95
N LYS A 245 9.73 -38.52 11.20
CA LYS A 245 9.76 -38.63 9.72
C LYS A 245 8.41 -38.89 9.03
N ASP A 246 7.35 -39.32 9.71
CA ASP A 246 6.11 -39.73 9.01
C ASP A 246 4.95 -38.72 9.08
N GLU A 247 4.81 -37.91 10.14
CA GLU A 247 3.71 -36.92 10.26
C GLU A 247 3.90 -35.63 9.43
N SER A 248 5.10 -35.35 8.94
CA SER A 248 5.40 -34.12 8.19
C SER A 248 4.84 -34.11 6.76
N LYS A 249 4.54 -35.28 6.18
CA LYS A 249 3.99 -35.37 4.81
C LYS A 249 2.50 -35.06 4.75
N GLU A 250 1.71 -35.43 5.76
CA GLU A 250 0.26 -35.15 5.77
C GLU A 250 -0.05 -33.67 6.05
N LEU A 251 0.75 -32.99 6.88
CA LEU A 251 0.63 -31.55 7.14
C LEU A 251 0.97 -30.71 5.90
N LEU A 252 2.00 -31.09 5.13
CA LEU A 252 2.37 -30.42 3.87
C LEU A 252 1.30 -30.57 2.78
N ILE A 253 0.55 -31.67 2.77
CA ILE A 253 -0.55 -31.89 1.80
C ILE A 253 -1.74 -30.98 2.16
N LYS A 254 -2.14 -30.94 3.44
CA LYS A 254 -3.24 -30.09 3.92
C LYS A 254 -2.94 -28.59 3.76
N GLN A 255 -1.71 -28.15 4.03
CA GLN A 255 -1.28 -26.76 3.82
C GLN A 255 -1.26 -26.36 2.34
N ASN A 256 -0.83 -27.26 1.43
CA ASN A 256 -0.88 -27.01 -0.01
C ASN A 256 -2.32 -26.99 -0.55
N GLU A 257 -3.22 -27.81 -0.02
CA GLU A 257 -4.63 -27.81 -0.39
C GLU A 257 -5.33 -26.52 0.07
N GLN A 258 -5.06 -26.05 1.29
CA GLN A 258 -5.59 -24.79 1.82
C GLN A 258 -5.04 -23.55 1.10
N GLN A 259 -3.74 -23.50 0.81
CA GLN A 259 -3.16 -22.40 0.02
C GLN A 259 -3.66 -22.37 -1.43
N ASN A 260 -3.90 -23.54 -2.04
CA ASN A 260 -4.52 -23.60 -3.36
C ASN A 260 -5.99 -23.18 -3.31
N PHE A 261 -6.72 -23.50 -2.22
CA PHE A 261 -8.10 -23.06 -2.02
C PHE A 261 -8.20 -21.53 -1.88
N LEU A 262 -7.39 -20.91 -1.00
CA LEU A 262 -7.35 -19.44 -0.81
C LEU A 262 -6.98 -18.69 -2.10
N ASN A 263 -5.93 -19.14 -2.80
CA ASN A 263 -5.51 -18.53 -4.07
C ASN A 263 -6.59 -18.65 -5.16
N ASN A 264 -7.33 -19.76 -5.17
CA ASN A 264 -8.46 -19.93 -6.09
C ASN A 264 -9.59 -18.95 -5.75
N GLU A 265 -9.91 -18.74 -4.48
CA GLU A 265 -10.94 -17.79 -4.06
C GLU A 265 -10.58 -16.33 -4.38
N GLU A 266 -9.34 -15.90 -4.11
CA GLU A 266 -8.89 -14.56 -4.47
C GLU A 266 -8.98 -14.30 -5.98
N MET A 267 -8.60 -15.28 -6.80
CA MET A 267 -8.72 -15.16 -8.26
C MET A 267 -10.17 -15.18 -8.74
N ASN A 268 -11.06 -15.90 -8.06
CA ASN A 268 -12.49 -15.88 -8.35
C ASN A 268 -13.09 -14.51 -8.04
N ILE A 269 -12.76 -13.94 -6.88
CA ILE A 269 -13.22 -12.60 -6.47
C ILE A 269 -12.71 -11.53 -7.44
N LEU A 270 -11.43 -11.62 -7.85
CA LEU A 270 -10.86 -10.69 -8.82
C LEU A 270 -11.57 -10.77 -10.18
N LEU A 271 -11.78 -11.98 -10.71
CA LEU A 271 -12.52 -12.18 -11.96
C LEU A 271 -13.94 -11.61 -11.88
N PHE A 272 -14.63 -11.88 -10.78
CA PHE A 272 -16.00 -11.42 -10.52
C PHE A 272 -16.07 -9.89 -10.53
N ASN A 273 -15.22 -9.23 -9.74
CA ASN A 273 -15.21 -7.77 -9.62
C ASN A 273 -14.88 -7.07 -10.95
N ILE A 274 -13.89 -7.59 -11.70
CA ILE A 274 -13.53 -7.05 -13.02
C ILE A 274 -14.68 -7.19 -14.00
N PHE A 275 -15.33 -8.35 -14.03
CA PHE A 275 -16.44 -8.60 -14.93
C PHE A 275 -17.60 -7.63 -14.71
N PHE A 276 -18.09 -7.50 -13.47
CA PHE A 276 -19.22 -6.64 -13.17
C PHE A 276 -18.88 -5.15 -13.29
N SER A 277 -17.66 -4.73 -12.90
CA SER A 277 -17.22 -3.35 -13.12
C SER A 277 -17.11 -3.01 -14.61
N SER A 278 -16.63 -3.94 -15.44
CA SER A 278 -16.53 -3.70 -16.88
C SER A 278 -17.91 -3.51 -17.51
N ILE A 279 -18.90 -4.28 -17.07
CA ILE A 279 -20.29 -4.12 -17.52
C ILE A 279 -20.88 -2.79 -17.09
N LYS A 280 -20.74 -2.42 -15.81
CA LYS A 280 -21.38 -1.21 -15.28
C LYS A 280 -20.77 0.08 -15.83
N TYR A 281 -19.46 0.13 -16.04
CA TYR A 281 -18.75 1.38 -16.34
C TYR A 281 -18.20 1.49 -17.76
N GLN A 282 -18.00 0.39 -18.49
CA GLN A 282 -17.42 0.40 -19.84
C GLN A 282 -18.42 0.01 -20.93
N LEU A 283 -19.57 -0.57 -20.58
CA LEU A 283 -20.60 -0.97 -21.51
C LEU A 283 -21.88 -0.17 -21.29
N THR A 284 -22.47 0.28 -22.39
CA THR A 284 -23.80 0.89 -22.43
C THR A 284 -24.82 -0.06 -23.05
N PRO A 285 -26.13 0.10 -22.78
CA PRO A 285 -27.19 -0.64 -23.49
C PRO A 285 -27.15 -0.48 -25.02
N GLU A 286 -26.56 0.63 -25.52
CA GLU A 286 -26.35 0.91 -26.95
C GLU A 286 -25.10 0.21 -27.55
N SER A 287 -24.38 -0.58 -26.74
CA SER A 287 -23.22 -1.35 -27.21
C SER A 287 -23.63 -2.30 -28.36
N LYS A 288 -22.79 -2.40 -29.39
CA LYS A 288 -23.04 -3.27 -30.56
C LYS A 288 -22.81 -4.75 -30.22
N PHE A 289 -23.86 -5.40 -29.71
CA PHE A 289 -23.91 -6.86 -29.57
C PHE A 289 -24.05 -7.55 -30.94
N PRO A 290 -23.62 -8.82 -31.09
CA PRO A 290 -23.02 -9.69 -30.08
C PRO A 290 -21.49 -9.51 -29.92
N PHE A 291 -20.98 -9.70 -28.71
CA PHE A 291 -19.54 -9.76 -28.46
C PHE A 291 -19.02 -11.19 -28.53
N ASP A 292 -17.93 -11.44 -29.25
CA ASP A 292 -17.17 -12.67 -29.09
C ASP A 292 -16.63 -12.77 -27.65
N ALA A 293 -16.80 -13.90 -26.97
CA ALA A 293 -16.41 -14.04 -25.57
C ALA A 293 -14.89 -13.89 -25.35
N GLY A 294 -14.07 -14.29 -26.32
CA GLY A 294 -12.62 -14.09 -26.30
C GLY A 294 -12.25 -12.61 -26.47
N GLN A 295 -12.90 -11.91 -27.41
CA GLN A 295 -12.73 -10.47 -27.59
C GLN A 295 -13.23 -9.68 -26.39
N PHE A 296 -14.33 -10.11 -25.76
CA PHE A 296 -14.85 -9.50 -24.55
C PHE A 296 -13.82 -9.61 -23.41
N TYR A 297 -13.27 -10.82 -23.23
CA TYR A 297 -12.22 -11.05 -22.25
C TYR A 297 -10.99 -10.17 -22.51
N ALA A 298 -10.52 -10.09 -23.76
CA ALA A 298 -9.33 -9.30 -24.11
C ALA A 298 -9.56 -7.78 -23.99
N ASN A 299 -10.73 -7.28 -24.38
CA ASN A 299 -10.98 -5.84 -24.49
C ASN A 299 -11.55 -5.21 -23.23
N TYR A 300 -12.30 -5.96 -22.43
CA TYR A 300 -12.95 -5.43 -21.23
C TYR A 300 -12.33 -6.02 -19.97
N ILE A 301 -12.15 -7.34 -19.90
CA ILE A 301 -11.62 -7.97 -18.69
C ILE A 301 -10.14 -7.67 -18.51
N ILE A 302 -9.29 -7.98 -19.50
CA ILE A 302 -7.83 -7.76 -19.39
C ILE A 302 -7.48 -6.27 -19.22
N LYS A 303 -8.17 -5.38 -19.95
CA LYS A 303 -7.89 -3.94 -19.88
C LYS A 303 -8.35 -3.31 -18.57
N ASN A 304 -9.33 -3.91 -17.89
CA ASN A 304 -9.86 -3.44 -16.63
C ASN A 304 -9.26 -4.19 -15.41
N ILE A 305 -8.15 -4.92 -15.61
CA ILE A 305 -7.36 -5.47 -14.50
C ILE A 305 -6.66 -4.31 -13.78
N PRO A 306 -6.83 -4.18 -12.44
CA PRO A 306 -6.13 -3.17 -11.67
C PRO A 306 -4.60 -3.25 -11.83
N ILE A 307 -3.95 -2.09 -11.89
CA ILE A 307 -2.48 -1.98 -12.00
C ILE A 307 -1.80 -2.76 -10.87
N GLY A 308 -0.83 -3.59 -11.23
CA GLY A 308 -0.10 -4.47 -10.29
C GLY A 308 -0.77 -5.82 -10.02
N LYS A 309 -2.00 -6.06 -10.50
CA LYS A 309 -2.64 -7.39 -10.45
C LYS A 309 -2.50 -8.11 -11.80
N LYS A 310 -2.50 -9.44 -11.74
CA LYS A 310 -2.58 -10.33 -12.93
C LYS A 310 -3.72 -11.30 -12.72
N LEU A 311 -4.59 -11.41 -13.71
CA LEU A 311 -5.69 -12.38 -13.70
C LEU A 311 -5.28 -13.65 -14.45
N GLU A 312 -5.19 -14.77 -13.74
CA GLU A 312 -4.92 -16.08 -14.33
C GLU A 312 -6.20 -16.93 -14.34
N ILE A 313 -6.92 -16.99 -15.47
CA ILE A 313 -8.20 -17.73 -15.57
C ILE A 313 -8.05 -19.22 -15.20
N LYS A 314 -6.87 -19.82 -15.41
CA LYS A 314 -6.60 -21.23 -15.06
C LYS A 314 -6.48 -21.48 -13.55
N LYS A 315 -6.19 -20.44 -12.76
CA LYS A 315 -6.16 -20.46 -11.29
C LYS A 315 -7.50 -20.07 -10.67
N THR A 316 -8.54 -19.91 -11.49
CA THR A 316 -9.91 -19.74 -11.00
C THR A 316 -10.59 -21.10 -10.93
N ARG A 317 -11.64 -21.22 -10.12
CA ARG A 317 -12.47 -22.44 -10.06
C ARG A 317 -13.11 -22.78 -11.41
N TYR A 318 -13.34 -21.76 -12.24
CA TYR A 318 -13.97 -21.87 -13.55
C TYR A 318 -13.02 -22.45 -14.61
N LYS A 319 -11.71 -22.22 -14.48
CA LYS A 319 -10.62 -22.65 -15.40
C LYS A 319 -10.71 -22.10 -16.84
N LYS A 320 -11.90 -21.71 -17.30
CA LYS A 320 -12.24 -21.13 -18.60
C LYS A 320 -13.25 -20.01 -18.41
N PHE A 321 -13.13 -18.96 -19.24
CA PHE A 321 -14.04 -17.81 -19.18
C PHE A 321 -15.49 -18.18 -19.54
N THR A 322 -15.69 -19.14 -20.44
CA THR A 322 -17.03 -19.61 -20.83
C THR A 322 -17.75 -20.30 -19.68
N THR A 323 -17.03 -21.10 -18.90
CA THR A 323 -17.54 -21.76 -17.69
C THR A 323 -17.93 -20.73 -16.61
N PHE A 324 -17.18 -19.64 -16.51
CA PHE A 324 -17.56 -18.52 -15.65
C PHE A 324 -18.87 -17.87 -16.10
N LEU A 325 -19.06 -17.62 -17.41
CA LEU A 325 -20.30 -17.02 -17.94
C LEU A 325 -21.54 -17.90 -17.71
N GLU A 326 -21.37 -19.23 -17.74
CA GLU A 326 -22.43 -20.18 -17.40
C GLU A 326 -22.77 -20.12 -15.91
N GLU A 327 -21.76 -20.10 -15.03
CA GLU A 327 -21.96 -20.14 -13.58
C GLU A 327 -22.57 -18.85 -13.03
N ILE A 328 -22.21 -17.68 -13.58
CA ILE A 328 -22.84 -16.41 -13.17
C ILE A 328 -24.32 -16.30 -13.55
N ASN A 329 -24.82 -17.13 -14.47
CA ASN A 329 -26.25 -17.21 -14.77
C ASN A 329 -26.99 -18.13 -13.79
N ASN A 330 -26.28 -19.01 -13.09
CA ASN A 330 -26.82 -19.91 -12.08
C ASN A 330 -26.79 -19.24 -10.69
N ASN A 331 -27.33 -18.03 -10.59
CA ASN A 331 -27.44 -17.28 -9.35
C ASN A 331 -28.93 -17.07 -8.97
N GLU A 332 -29.19 -16.76 -7.70
CA GLU A 332 -30.55 -16.59 -7.17
C GLU A 332 -31.28 -15.32 -7.69
N TYR A 333 -30.54 -14.40 -8.32
CA TYR A 333 -30.98 -13.09 -8.80
C TYR A 333 -31.28 -13.05 -10.31
N GLY A 334 -31.18 -14.20 -10.99
CA GLY A 334 -31.53 -14.37 -12.40
C GLY A 334 -30.36 -14.27 -13.38
N TRP A 335 -30.69 -14.18 -14.67
CA TRP A 335 -29.68 -14.19 -15.73
C TRP A 335 -28.89 -12.87 -15.80
N VAL A 336 -27.58 -12.99 -16.02
CA VAL A 336 -26.64 -11.87 -16.17
C VAL A 336 -26.27 -11.67 -17.64
N VAL A 337 -26.02 -12.76 -18.37
CA VAL A 337 -25.56 -12.74 -19.77
C VAL A 337 -26.26 -13.83 -20.59
N LYS A 338 -26.66 -13.51 -21.82
CA LYS A 338 -27.13 -14.51 -22.79
C LYS A 338 -25.97 -14.87 -23.71
N VAL A 339 -25.59 -16.14 -23.72
CA VAL A 339 -24.48 -16.65 -24.55
C VAL A 339 -25.04 -17.58 -25.63
N LYS A 340 -24.55 -17.42 -26.87
CA LYS A 340 -24.86 -18.30 -28.00
C LYS A 340 -23.58 -18.88 -28.58
N THR A 341 -23.59 -20.18 -28.85
CA THR A 341 -22.45 -20.86 -29.48
C THR A 341 -22.69 -21.00 -30.99
N ILE A 342 -21.76 -20.51 -31.80
CA ILE A 342 -21.79 -20.65 -33.27
C ILE A 342 -20.43 -21.17 -33.71
N LYS A 343 -20.40 -22.30 -34.43
CA LYS A 343 -19.16 -22.91 -34.97
C LYS A 343 -18.05 -23.03 -33.90
N SER A 344 -18.42 -23.50 -32.71
CA SER A 344 -17.51 -23.67 -31.54
C SER A 344 -16.96 -22.38 -30.92
N ILE A 345 -17.51 -21.22 -31.29
CA ILE A 345 -17.17 -19.91 -30.72
C ILE A 345 -18.37 -19.40 -29.92
N ASN A 346 -18.12 -18.86 -28.72
CA ASN A 346 -19.16 -18.36 -27.83
C ASN A 346 -19.31 -16.84 -27.96
N PHE A 347 -20.55 -16.40 -28.16
CA PHE A 347 -20.92 -15.00 -28.33
C PHE A 347 -21.86 -14.55 -27.22
N ILE A 348 -21.55 -13.43 -26.57
CA ILE A 348 -22.43 -12.73 -25.63
C ILE A 348 -23.42 -11.90 -26.45
N GLU A 349 -24.68 -12.34 -26.52
CA GLU A 349 -25.74 -11.68 -27.28
C GLU A 349 -26.41 -10.53 -26.51
N ASN A 350 -26.52 -10.67 -25.19
CA ASN A 350 -27.19 -9.67 -24.37
C ASN A 350 -26.67 -9.69 -22.93
N ILE A 351 -26.73 -8.55 -22.25
CA ILE A 351 -26.30 -8.37 -20.86
C ILE A 351 -27.46 -7.71 -20.09
N ASN A 352 -27.79 -8.26 -18.92
CA ASN A 352 -28.77 -7.68 -18.03
C ASN A 352 -28.13 -6.56 -17.19
N PHE A 353 -28.18 -5.32 -17.69
CA PHE A 353 -27.67 -4.16 -16.97
C PHE A 353 -28.43 -3.86 -15.66
N ASP A 354 -29.65 -4.38 -15.53
CA ASP A 354 -30.47 -4.19 -14.34
C ASP A 354 -30.17 -5.18 -13.20
N HIS A 355 -29.29 -6.16 -13.44
CA HIS A 355 -28.97 -7.21 -12.48
C HIS A 355 -28.34 -6.66 -11.19
N PRO A 356 -28.68 -7.17 -9.98
CA PRO A 356 -28.16 -6.65 -8.71
C PRO A 356 -26.63 -6.58 -8.63
N TYR A 357 -25.92 -7.61 -9.11
CA TYR A 357 -24.45 -7.58 -9.17
C TYR A 357 -23.89 -6.52 -10.13
N VAL A 358 -24.61 -6.21 -11.22
CA VAL A 358 -24.21 -5.13 -12.12
C VAL A 358 -24.48 -3.78 -11.45
N LYS A 359 -25.65 -3.56 -10.84
CA LYS A 359 -25.98 -2.31 -10.14
C LYS A 359 -25.05 -2.04 -8.95
N ASN A 360 -24.72 -3.06 -8.18
CA ASN A 360 -23.85 -2.95 -7.00
C ASN A 360 -22.36 -3.03 -7.32
N ALA A 361 -21.98 -3.15 -8.60
CA ALA A 361 -20.57 -3.20 -8.99
C ALA A 361 -19.84 -1.92 -8.57
N ALA A 362 -18.75 -2.09 -7.82
CA ALA A 362 -17.83 -1.01 -7.50
C ALA A 362 -17.08 -0.57 -8.77
N LYS A 363 -16.80 0.73 -8.90
CA LYS A 363 -15.91 1.21 -9.96
C LYS A 363 -14.52 0.70 -9.64
N ILE A 364 -13.90 -0.01 -10.59
CA ILE A 364 -12.47 -0.23 -10.54
C ILE A 364 -11.84 1.13 -10.82
N ASP A 365 -11.30 1.76 -9.78
CA ASP A 365 -10.67 3.06 -9.91
C ASP A 365 -9.51 2.98 -10.90
N GLU A 366 -9.66 3.68 -12.04
CA GLU A 366 -8.57 4.03 -12.96
C GLU A 366 -7.58 5.04 -12.33
N ASN A 367 -7.80 5.45 -11.08
CA ASN A 367 -6.95 6.40 -10.36
C ASN A 367 -5.76 5.75 -9.66
N ILE A 368 -4.92 5.06 -10.45
CA ILE A 368 -3.47 5.27 -10.35
C ILE A 368 -3.02 5.64 -11.77
N ILE A 369 -2.79 6.95 -11.95
CA ILE A 369 -2.31 7.66 -13.15
C ILE A 369 -3.43 8.15 -14.08
N ASN A 370 -3.83 9.41 -13.86
CA ASN A 370 -3.82 10.42 -14.92
C ASN A 370 -3.78 11.85 -14.33
N SER A 371 -2.57 12.33 -14.06
CA SER A 371 -2.06 13.44 -14.85
C SER A 371 -0.65 13.08 -15.30
N ASP A 372 -0.46 13.11 -16.62
CA ASP A 372 0.81 13.13 -17.34
C ASP A 372 1.63 11.84 -17.52
N LEU A 373 1.13 10.91 -18.34
CA LEU A 373 2.03 10.01 -19.11
C LEU A 373 1.63 9.81 -20.59
N THR A 374 1.00 10.81 -21.21
CA THR A 374 0.99 10.94 -22.68
C THR A 374 1.29 12.36 -23.15
N GLN A 375 2.31 12.99 -22.58
CA GLN A 375 3.15 13.91 -23.33
C GLN A 375 4.60 13.60 -22.97
N LYS A 376 5.46 13.47 -23.97
CA LYS A 376 6.85 13.87 -23.80
C LYS A 376 6.79 15.35 -23.42
N THR A 377 6.62 15.67 -22.14
CA THR A 377 6.99 16.99 -21.65
C THR A 377 8.51 16.96 -21.61
N SER A 378 9.12 17.42 -22.69
CA SER A 378 10.30 18.26 -22.53
C SER A 378 9.98 19.18 -21.36
N ILE A 379 10.71 19.02 -20.25
CA ILE A 379 10.61 19.94 -19.11
C ILE A 379 10.93 21.31 -19.70
N ASN A 380 9.90 22.10 -20.01
CA ASN A 380 10.07 23.49 -20.39
C ASN A 380 10.26 24.27 -19.10
N VAL A 381 11.48 24.24 -18.55
CA VAL A 381 11.92 25.24 -17.59
C VAL A 381 12.17 26.54 -18.35
N TYR A 382 11.13 27.25 -18.77
CA TYR A 382 11.29 28.63 -19.26
C TYR A 382 10.04 29.46 -18.98
N GLU A 383 9.87 29.90 -17.74
CA GLU A 383 9.65 31.32 -17.55
C GLU A 383 10.98 31.89 -17.04
N GLN A 384 11.65 32.70 -17.87
CA GLN A 384 12.81 33.47 -17.41
C GLN A 384 12.36 34.38 -16.26
N MET A 385 12.73 33.99 -15.05
CA MET A 385 12.58 34.79 -13.84
C MET A 385 13.84 35.64 -13.68
N PHE A 386 13.68 36.94 -13.46
CA PHE A 386 14.78 37.86 -13.20
C PHE A 386 14.79 38.20 -11.71
N SER A 387 15.97 38.14 -11.09
CA SER A 387 16.16 38.66 -9.74
C SER A 387 16.42 40.16 -9.78
N LEU A 388 15.70 40.92 -8.95
CA LEU A 388 15.89 42.36 -8.87
C LEU A 388 17.20 42.70 -8.16
N THR A 389 18.08 43.41 -8.86
CA THR A 389 19.34 43.93 -8.32
C THR A 389 19.18 45.35 -7.80
N GLU A 390 20.10 45.79 -6.94
CA GLU A 390 20.05 47.12 -6.30
C GLU A 390 19.92 48.28 -7.32
N GLN A 391 20.54 48.14 -8.49
CA GLN A 391 20.57 49.19 -9.52
C GLN A 391 19.20 49.47 -10.14
N VAL A 392 18.31 48.48 -10.20
CA VAL A 392 16.98 48.63 -10.81
C VAL A 392 15.91 49.01 -9.77
N MET A 393 16.21 48.89 -8.47
CA MET A 393 15.27 49.16 -7.38
C MET A 393 14.54 50.52 -7.42
N PRO A 394 15.14 51.63 -7.90
CA PRO A 394 14.43 52.91 -7.95
C PRO A 394 13.10 52.87 -8.73
N ILE A 395 12.97 51.96 -9.70
CA ILE A 395 11.75 51.79 -10.51
C ILE A 395 10.76 50.83 -9.84
N PHE A 396 11.26 49.79 -9.17
CA PHE A 396 10.44 48.70 -8.64
C PHE A 396 9.96 48.93 -7.20
N ARG A 397 10.65 49.79 -6.43
CA ARG A 397 10.33 50.05 -5.02
C ARG A 397 8.97 50.72 -4.83
N SER A 398 8.54 51.56 -5.77
CA SER A 398 7.21 52.21 -5.76
C SER A 398 6.06 51.21 -5.87
N LYS A 399 6.33 50.00 -6.36
CA LYS A 399 5.37 48.89 -6.50
C LYS A 399 5.51 47.81 -5.43
N GLY A 400 6.30 48.06 -4.38
CA GLY A 400 6.40 47.16 -3.22
C GLY A 400 7.38 45.99 -3.37
N TYR A 401 8.22 45.99 -4.41
CA TYR A 401 9.26 44.97 -4.58
C TYR A 401 10.52 45.28 -3.78
N HIS A 402 11.26 44.23 -3.43
CA HIS A 402 12.53 44.25 -2.71
C HIS A 402 13.67 43.60 -3.51
N ARG A 403 14.90 43.87 -3.09
CA ARG A 403 16.10 43.29 -3.71
C ARG A 403 16.06 41.77 -3.55
N GLY A 404 16.30 41.05 -4.64
CA GLY A 404 16.32 39.59 -4.67
C GLY A 404 14.97 38.95 -4.99
N ASP A 405 13.89 39.74 -5.07
CA ASP A 405 12.59 39.24 -5.54
C ASP A 405 12.70 38.76 -6.98
N LEU A 406 11.99 37.66 -7.27
CA LEU A 406 11.93 37.05 -8.60
C LEU A 406 10.70 37.56 -9.34
N VAL A 407 10.93 38.15 -10.50
CA VAL A 407 9.89 38.79 -11.32
C VAL A 407 10.00 38.29 -12.76
N ASN A 408 8.86 37.99 -13.39
CA ASN A 408 8.85 37.54 -14.78
C ASN A 408 8.91 38.72 -15.77
N ILE A 409 9.22 38.45 -17.03
CA ILE A 409 9.41 39.51 -18.03
C ILE A 409 8.13 40.33 -18.33
N GLN A 410 6.95 39.74 -18.15
CA GLN A 410 5.67 40.41 -18.38
C GLN A 410 5.41 41.46 -17.30
N GLN A 411 5.68 41.13 -16.03
CA GLN A 411 5.62 42.04 -14.89
C GLN A 411 6.66 43.16 -15.01
N ILE A 412 7.89 42.85 -15.45
CA ILE A 412 8.90 43.88 -15.70
C ILE A 412 8.41 44.87 -16.78
N ARG A 413 7.86 44.37 -17.88
CA ARG A 413 7.35 45.22 -18.97
C ARG A 413 6.18 46.08 -18.53
N SER A 414 5.23 45.55 -17.76
CA SER A 414 4.09 46.34 -17.27
C SER A 414 4.56 47.46 -16.34
N ILE A 415 5.48 47.17 -15.41
CA ILE A 415 6.04 48.16 -14.47
C ILE A 415 6.83 49.23 -15.22
N LEU A 416 7.67 48.86 -16.20
CA LEU A 416 8.42 49.83 -17.00
C LEU A 416 7.52 50.69 -17.89
N LEU A 417 6.46 50.12 -18.47
CA LEU A 417 5.47 50.88 -19.26
C LEU A 417 4.71 51.88 -18.40
N GLU A 418 4.34 51.49 -17.18
CA GLU A 418 3.67 52.38 -16.23
C GLU A 418 4.62 53.51 -15.80
N TYR A 419 5.87 53.18 -15.46
CA TYR A 419 6.90 54.16 -15.13
C TYR A 419 7.16 55.15 -16.28
N ALA A 420 7.22 54.66 -17.52
CA ALA A 420 7.38 55.52 -18.70
C ALA A 420 6.19 56.45 -18.89
N LYS A 421 4.95 55.97 -18.67
CA LYS A 421 3.74 56.80 -18.74
C LYS A 421 3.71 57.87 -17.64
N GLU A 422 4.19 57.56 -16.45
CA GLU A 422 4.28 58.52 -15.34
C GLU A 422 5.33 59.61 -15.59
N LYS A 423 6.42 59.30 -16.31
CA LYS A 423 7.52 60.23 -16.63
C LYS A 423 7.29 61.09 -17.89
N VAL A 424 6.30 60.75 -18.73
CA VAL A 424 5.97 61.47 -19.98
C VAL A 424 4.87 62.52 -19.78
N LYS A 425 4.26 62.58 -18.59
CA LYS A 425 3.56 63.78 -18.10
C LYS A 425 4.52 64.67 -17.34
#